data_AF-A0A7K0TZ37-F1
#
_entry.id   AF-A0A7K0TZ37-F1
#
_cell.length_a   1.000
_cell.length_b   1.000
_cell.length_c   1.000
_cell.angle_alpha   90.00
_cell.angle_beta   90.00
_cell.angle_gamma   90.00
#
_symmetry.space_group_name_H-M   'P 1'
#
loop_
_entity.id
_entity.type
_entity.pdbx_description
1 polymer ?
#
loop_
_entity_poly.entity_id
_entity_poly.type
_entity_poly.pdbx_seq_one_letter_code
_entity_poly.pdbx_strand_id
1 'polypeptide(L)'
;MLDRVLRAGEGKKIKALAGLVPEVNALEPSMKQLTDDALRGKTAEFRARHERGESLDDLLVEAFAAIREGALRSIGQRPFDVQLMGGSALHFGWVAEMKTGEGKTLTSSLAAYLNGVSGRGTHLITVNDYLARRDSEWMGRIHRFMGLSVGLVIPGHKETPAEKRAAYGCDITYGTNNEFGFDYLRDNMAVRLEDKAQRGHNYAIVDEVDSILIDEARTPLIISGSADGSSHWYTEFARLAPMME
;
A
#
# COMPACT_ATOMS: atom_id res chain seq x y z
N MET A 1 20.27 29.44 4.99
CA MET A 1 18.99 30.18 5.02
C MET A 1 17.87 29.37 4.37
N LEU A 2 18.09 28.73 3.21
CA LEU A 2 17.13 27.79 2.59
C LEU A 2 16.77 26.58 3.47
N ASP A 3 17.72 25.90 4.10
CA ASP A 3 17.41 24.76 5.00
C ASP A 3 16.49 25.12 6.15
N ARG A 4 16.61 26.34 6.68
CA ARG A 4 15.78 26.82 7.79
C ARG A 4 14.36 27.16 7.33
N VAL A 5 14.18 27.46 6.05
CA VAL A 5 12.88 27.71 5.40
C VAL A 5 12.22 26.39 4.98
N LEU A 6 12.99 25.44 4.44
CA LEU A 6 12.51 24.09 4.11
C LEU A 6 12.10 23.30 5.35
N ARG A 7 12.84 23.43 6.46
CA ARG A 7 12.53 22.79 7.74
C ARG A 7 11.57 23.59 8.63
N ALA A 8 11.10 24.74 8.17
CA ALA A 8 10.15 25.55 8.93
C ALA A 8 8.82 24.79 9.07
N GLY A 9 8.51 24.34 10.29
CA GLY A 9 7.31 23.56 10.60
C GLY A 9 7.54 22.05 10.81
N GLU A 10 8.68 21.50 10.38
CA GLU A 10 9.06 20.10 10.67
C GLU A 10 9.08 19.82 12.17
N GLY A 11 9.67 20.74 12.95
CA GLY A 11 9.70 20.60 14.41
C GLY A 11 8.31 20.58 15.06
N LYS A 12 7.30 21.22 14.45
CA LYS A 12 5.90 21.16 14.93
C LYS A 12 5.26 19.83 14.56
N LYS A 13 5.49 19.35 13.33
CA LYS A 13 5.02 18.03 12.87
C LYS A 13 5.60 16.90 13.70
N ILE A 14 6.92 16.88 13.91
CA ILE A 14 7.61 15.87 14.73
C ILE A 14 7.08 15.90 16.17
N LYS A 15 6.87 17.08 16.75
CA LYS A 15 6.27 17.20 18.09
C LYS A 15 4.84 16.64 18.15
N ALA A 16 4.03 16.86 17.12
CA ALA A 16 2.68 16.30 17.04
C ALA A 16 2.72 14.77 16.97
N LEU A 17 3.57 14.19 16.12
CA LEU A 17 3.76 12.73 16.03
C LEU A 17 4.29 12.14 17.34
N ALA A 18 5.25 12.80 17.97
CA ALA A 18 5.79 12.39 19.27
C ALA A 18 4.74 12.49 20.39
N GLY A 19 3.76 13.41 20.27
CA GLY A 19 2.65 13.55 21.20
C GLY A 19 1.69 12.35 21.21
N LEU A 20 1.56 11.64 20.08
CA LEU A 20 0.72 10.45 19.97
C LEU A 20 1.32 9.22 20.68
N VAL A 21 2.66 9.18 20.80
CA VAL A 21 3.37 8.02 21.35
C VAL A 21 2.97 7.70 22.80
N PRO A 22 2.95 8.67 23.74
CA PRO A 22 2.45 8.44 25.09
C PRO A 22 1.03 7.87 25.14
N GLU A 23 0.13 8.33 24.27
CA GLU A 23 -1.26 7.86 24.23
C GLU A 23 -1.33 6.39 23.77
N VAL A 24 -0.58 6.03 22.72
CA VAL A 24 -0.45 4.64 22.26
C VAL A 24 0.20 3.76 23.34
N ASN A 25 1.21 4.27 24.04
CA ASN A 25 1.89 3.56 25.13
C ASN A 25 0.94 3.32 26.33
N ALA A 26 0.08 4.28 26.65
CA ALA A 26 -0.89 4.15 27.75
C ALA A 26 -1.89 3.00 27.54
N LEU A 27 -2.19 2.64 26.29
CA LEU A 27 -3.10 1.53 25.96
C LEU A 27 -2.42 0.15 25.99
N GLU A 28 -1.09 0.07 26.00
CA GLU A 28 -0.34 -1.20 25.97
C GLU A 28 -0.78 -2.22 27.03
N PRO A 29 -0.94 -1.83 28.32
CA PRO A 29 -1.35 -2.79 29.36
C PRO A 29 -2.71 -3.43 29.07
N SER A 30 -3.65 -2.67 28.51
CA SER A 30 -4.97 -3.17 28.16
C SER A 30 -4.92 -4.14 26.97
N MET A 31 -4.13 -3.82 25.94
CA MET A 31 -3.95 -4.69 24.77
C MET A 31 -3.27 -6.02 25.14
N LYS A 32 -2.29 -6.00 26.05
CA LYS A 32 -1.63 -7.21 26.57
C LYS A 32 -2.58 -8.16 27.30
N GLN A 33 -3.61 -7.64 27.96
CA GLN A 33 -4.59 -8.44 28.68
C GLN A 33 -5.60 -9.13 27.76
N LEU A 34 -5.73 -8.69 26.51
CA LEU A 34 -6.63 -9.31 25.54
C LEU A 34 -6.12 -10.70 25.16
N THR A 35 -7.04 -11.64 24.96
CA THR A 35 -6.75 -12.89 24.25
C THR A 35 -6.49 -12.60 22.77
N ASP A 36 -5.89 -13.55 22.05
CA ASP A 36 -5.65 -13.38 20.60
C ASP A 36 -6.94 -13.13 19.82
N ASP A 37 -8.03 -13.80 20.20
CA ASP A 37 -9.34 -13.60 19.58
C ASP A 37 -9.93 -12.23 19.90
N ALA A 38 -9.79 -11.75 21.14
CA ALA A 38 -10.26 -10.42 21.52
C ALA A 38 -9.44 -9.32 20.83
N LEU A 39 -8.13 -9.50 20.70
CA LEU A 39 -7.24 -8.58 19.99
C LEU A 39 -7.56 -8.56 18.49
N ARG A 40 -7.80 -9.71 17.86
CA ARG A 40 -8.28 -9.79 16.48
C ARG A 40 -9.66 -9.15 16.31
N GLY A 41 -10.53 -9.31 17.31
CA GLY A 41 -11.86 -8.71 17.35
C GLY A 41 -11.86 -7.18 17.30
N LYS A 42 -10.75 -6.53 17.69
CA LYS A 42 -10.59 -5.07 17.55
C LYS A 42 -10.71 -4.59 16.11
N THR A 43 -10.27 -5.37 15.13
CA THR A 43 -10.41 -5.00 13.71
C THR A 43 -11.88 -4.87 13.30
N ALA A 44 -12.74 -5.79 13.73
CA ALA A 44 -14.17 -5.73 13.46
C ALA A 44 -14.83 -4.54 14.19
N GLU A 45 -14.40 -4.26 15.44
CA GLU A 45 -14.84 -3.09 16.20
C GLU A 45 -14.49 -1.78 15.46
N PHE A 46 -13.23 -1.63 15.03
CA PHE A 46 -12.76 -0.44 14.31
C PHE A 46 -13.46 -0.27 12.97
N ARG A 47 -13.66 -1.36 12.22
CA ARG A 47 -14.42 -1.31 10.96
C ARG A 47 -15.84 -0.83 11.18
N ALA A 48 -16.55 -1.40 12.16
CA ALA A 48 -17.91 -1.00 12.48
C ALA A 48 -18.01 0.46 12.97
N ARG A 49 -17.00 0.94 13.71
CA ARG A 49 -16.90 2.34 14.14
C ARG A 49 -16.69 3.29 12.94
N HIS A 50 -15.79 2.92 12.04
CA HIS A 50 -15.54 3.68 10.82
C HIS A 50 -16.77 3.75 9.90
N GLU A 51 -17.48 2.63 9.74
CA GLU A 51 -18.74 2.57 8.98
C GLU A 51 -19.84 3.47 9.57
N ARG A 52 -19.79 3.75 10.88
CA ARG A 52 -20.67 4.71 11.56
C ARG A 52 -20.22 6.17 11.45
N GLY A 53 -19.10 6.44 10.77
CA GLY A 53 -18.61 7.79 10.46
C GLY A 53 -17.44 8.27 11.32
N GLU A 54 -16.90 7.44 12.21
CA GLU A 54 -15.66 7.77 12.92
C GLU A 54 -14.47 7.79 11.95
N SER A 55 -13.60 8.80 12.03
CA SER A 55 -12.48 8.92 11.09
C SER A 55 -11.37 7.91 11.43
N LEU A 56 -10.51 7.59 10.45
CA LEU A 56 -9.34 6.76 10.73
C LEU A 56 -8.35 7.47 11.66
N ASP A 57 -8.28 8.80 11.58
CA ASP A 57 -7.47 9.65 12.45
C ASP A 57 -7.90 9.48 13.93
N ASP A 58 -9.21 9.43 14.19
CA ASP A 58 -9.76 9.20 15.53
C ASP A 58 -9.42 7.79 16.06
N LEU A 59 -9.37 6.80 15.16
CA LEU A 59 -9.03 5.41 15.49
C LEU A 59 -7.52 5.17 15.65
N LEU A 60 -6.66 6.13 15.28
CA LEU A 60 -5.22 5.92 15.12
C LEU A 60 -4.58 5.35 16.39
N VAL A 61 -4.85 5.96 17.55
CA VAL A 61 -4.19 5.59 18.81
C VAL A 61 -4.53 4.16 19.22
N GLU A 62 -5.81 3.80 19.18
CA GLU A 62 -6.28 2.45 19.55
C GLU A 62 -5.85 1.39 18.54
N ALA A 63 -5.92 1.72 17.24
CA ALA A 63 -5.48 0.85 16.16
C ALA A 63 -3.97 0.58 16.25
N PHE A 64 -3.15 1.60 16.51
CA PHE A 64 -1.70 1.48 16.65
C PHE A 64 -1.31 0.67 17.88
N ALA A 65 -2.02 0.84 19.00
CA ALA A 65 -1.82 0.01 20.18
C ALA A 65 -2.14 -1.46 19.91
N ALA A 66 -3.25 -1.74 19.21
CA ALA A 66 -3.68 -3.09 18.87
C ALA A 66 -2.71 -3.79 17.89
N ILE A 67 -2.35 -3.13 16.78
CA ILE A 67 -1.42 -3.71 15.80
C ILE A 67 -0.01 -3.88 16.35
N ARG A 68 0.44 -3.01 17.28
CA ARG A 68 1.73 -3.18 17.96
C ARG A 68 1.76 -4.45 18.79
N GLU A 69 0.69 -4.73 19.53
CA GLU A 69 0.55 -6.00 20.26
C GLU A 69 0.43 -7.18 19.27
N GLY A 70 -0.30 -7.02 18.16
CA GLY A 70 -0.40 -8.01 17.10
C GLY A 70 0.96 -8.36 16.47
N ALA A 71 1.83 -7.37 16.26
CA ALA A 71 3.19 -7.57 15.76
C ALA A 71 4.05 -8.36 16.77
N LEU A 72 3.96 -8.01 18.05
CA LEU A 72 4.67 -8.73 19.11
C LEU A 72 4.25 -10.20 19.17
N ARG A 73 2.95 -10.49 19.10
CA ARG A 73 2.44 -11.88 19.16
C ARG A 73 2.70 -12.70 17.91
N SER A 74 2.59 -12.08 16.73
CA SER A 74 2.65 -12.82 15.46
C SER A 74 4.07 -13.02 14.93
N ILE A 75 4.97 -12.06 15.16
CA ILE A 75 6.35 -12.08 14.65
C ILE A 75 7.42 -11.82 15.72
N GLY A 76 7.04 -11.63 16.99
CA GLY A 76 7.99 -11.44 18.09
C GLY A 76 8.62 -10.05 18.17
N GLN A 77 8.10 -9.07 17.42
CA GLN A 77 8.68 -7.73 17.33
C GLN A 77 7.68 -6.71 17.86
N ARG A 78 8.06 -5.96 18.90
CA ARG A 78 7.29 -4.82 19.40
C ARG A 78 7.77 -3.56 18.67
N PRO A 79 6.94 -2.92 17.84
CA PRO A 79 7.26 -1.62 17.26
C PRO A 79 7.78 -0.62 18.30
N PHE A 80 8.89 0.05 17.97
CA PHE A 80 9.48 1.12 18.77
C PHE A 80 8.72 2.43 18.64
N ASP A 81 8.93 3.34 19.57
CA ASP A 81 8.29 4.66 19.59
C ASP A 81 8.55 5.46 18.30
N VAL A 82 9.77 5.40 17.76
CA VAL A 82 10.12 6.03 16.48
C VAL A 82 9.38 5.40 15.29
N GLN A 83 9.05 4.11 15.37
CA GLN A 83 8.25 3.41 14.36
C GLN A 83 6.78 3.79 14.46
N LEU A 84 6.25 4.03 15.67
CA LEU A 84 4.91 4.60 15.84
C LEU A 84 4.81 6.00 15.22
N MET A 85 5.84 6.83 15.40
CA MET A 85 5.92 8.15 14.76
C MET A 85 5.98 8.04 13.23
N GLY A 86 6.81 7.13 12.71
CA GLY A 86 6.92 6.88 11.27
C GLY A 86 5.60 6.37 10.68
N GLY A 87 4.93 5.44 11.35
CA GLY A 87 3.63 4.91 10.91
C GLY A 87 2.55 6.00 10.92
N SER A 88 2.57 6.87 11.91
CA SER A 88 1.65 8.02 11.99
C SER A 88 1.93 9.01 10.85
N ALA A 89 3.20 9.29 10.55
CA ALA A 89 3.58 10.13 9.41
C ALA A 89 3.07 9.56 8.08
N LEU A 90 3.22 8.24 7.86
CA LEU A 90 2.70 7.57 6.68
C LEU A 90 1.18 7.71 6.58
N HIS A 91 0.45 7.47 7.68
CA HIS A 91 -1.00 7.60 7.72
C HIS A 91 -1.47 9.00 7.32
N PHE A 92 -0.79 10.06 7.78
CA PHE A 92 -1.09 11.44 7.39
C PHE A 92 -0.60 11.82 5.97
N GLY A 93 -0.14 10.85 5.17
CA GLY A 93 0.31 11.05 3.79
C GLY A 93 1.66 11.77 3.67
N TRP A 94 2.53 11.64 4.68
CA TRP A 94 3.87 12.24 4.66
C TRP A 94 4.94 11.21 4.32
N VAL A 95 6.09 11.69 3.85
CA VAL A 95 7.30 10.88 3.72
C VAL A 95 7.95 10.72 5.10
N ALA A 96 8.07 9.48 5.56
CA ALA A 96 8.76 9.15 6.80
C ALA A 96 10.24 8.83 6.53
N GLU A 97 11.11 9.84 6.64
CA GLU A 97 12.56 9.64 6.52
C GLU A 97 13.08 8.90 7.77
N MET A 98 13.34 7.60 7.61
CA MET A 98 13.93 6.74 8.62
C MET A 98 15.22 6.13 8.08
N LYS A 99 16.29 6.12 8.87
CA LYS A 99 17.58 5.55 8.46
C LYS A 99 17.44 4.04 8.20
N THR A 100 18.29 3.52 7.32
CA THR A 100 18.39 2.08 7.11
C THR A 100 18.67 1.36 8.43
N GLY A 101 17.92 0.29 8.71
CA GLY A 101 17.98 -0.44 9.98
C GLY A 101 16.95 -0.02 11.03
N GLU A 102 16.28 1.13 10.87
CA GLU A 102 15.21 1.57 11.79
C GLU A 102 13.89 0.77 11.63
N GLY A 103 13.85 -0.17 10.69
CA GLY A 103 12.71 -1.08 10.48
C GLY A 103 11.53 -0.48 9.72
N LYS A 104 11.79 0.22 8.59
CA LYS A 104 10.76 0.78 7.69
C LYS A 104 9.64 -0.21 7.35
N THR A 105 10.00 -1.47 7.10
CA THR A 105 9.04 -2.56 6.77
C THR A 105 8.05 -2.82 7.91
N LEU A 106 8.49 -2.82 9.17
CA LEU A 106 7.60 -2.96 10.33
C LEU A 106 6.78 -1.69 10.52
N THR A 107 7.39 -0.52 10.35
CA THR A 107 6.71 0.78 10.44
C THR A 107 5.53 0.89 9.46
N SER A 108 5.71 0.50 8.20
CA SER A 108 4.66 0.59 7.17
C SER A 108 3.46 -0.30 7.49
N SER A 109 3.67 -1.42 8.21
CA SER A 109 2.60 -2.32 8.62
C SER A 109 1.55 -1.64 9.52
N LEU A 110 1.95 -0.63 10.32
CA LEU A 110 1.08 0.13 11.22
C LEU A 110 0.06 0.97 10.42
N ALA A 111 0.57 1.77 9.47
CA ALA A 111 -0.24 2.61 8.61
C ALA A 111 -1.09 1.77 7.64
N ALA A 112 -0.55 0.67 7.12
CA ALA A 112 -1.28 -0.25 6.26
C ALA A 112 -2.44 -0.93 6.98
N TYR A 113 -2.26 -1.30 8.26
CA TYR A 113 -3.35 -1.85 9.09
C TYR A 113 -4.47 -0.83 9.26
N LEU A 114 -4.16 0.38 9.76
CA LEU A 114 -5.18 1.40 10.01
C LEU A 114 -5.96 1.76 8.73
N ASN A 115 -5.25 2.00 7.62
CA ASN A 115 -5.92 2.30 6.36
C ASN A 115 -6.66 1.08 5.77
N GLY A 116 -6.17 -0.13 6.00
CA GLY A 116 -6.82 -1.39 5.64
C GLY A 116 -8.13 -1.65 6.37
N VAL A 117 -8.32 -1.11 7.58
CA VAL A 117 -9.60 -1.21 8.33
C VAL A 117 -10.77 -0.68 7.50
N SER A 118 -10.54 0.35 6.67
CA SER A 118 -11.59 0.93 5.81
C SER A 118 -12.15 -0.02 4.76
N GLY A 119 -11.46 -1.13 4.46
CA GLY A 119 -11.88 -2.09 3.44
C GLY A 119 -11.78 -1.59 1.98
N ARG A 120 -11.34 -0.34 1.77
CA ARG A 120 -11.19 0.27 0.42
C ARG A 120 -9.89 -0.11 -0.29
N GLY A 121 -9.02 -0.86 0.37
CA GLY A 121 -7.73 -1.32 -0.15
C GLY A 121 -6.58 -0.37 0.17
N THR A 122 -5.42 -0.95 0.46
CA THR A 122 -4.14 -0.24 0.64
C THR A 122 -3.06 -0.91 -0.19
N HIS A 123 -2.37 -0.16 -1.05
CA HIS A 123 -1.26 -0.68 -1.85
C HIS A 123 0.08 -0.45 -1.14
N LEU A 124 0.84 -1.51 -0.91
CA LEU A 124 2.23 -1.44 -0.44
C LEU A 124 3.17 -1.70 -1.62
N ILE A 125 3.83 -0.64 -2.05
CA ILE A 125 4.65 -0.62 -3.27
C ILE A 125 6.12 -0.73 -2.87
N THR A 126 6.79 -1.73 -3.39
CA THR A 126 8.25 -1.94 -3.20
C THR A 126 8.98 -1.87 -4.54
N VAL A 127 10.31 -1.78 -4.49
CA VAL A 127 11.16 -1.65 -5.68
C VAL A 127 11.33 -2.93 -6.50
N ASN A 128 11.03 -4.12 -5.96
CA ASN A 128 11.15 -5.37 -6.71
C ASN A 128 10.28 -6.52 -6.16
N ASP A 129 10.09 -7.53 -6.99
CA ASP A 129 9.19 -8.67 -6.72
C ASP A 129 9.61 -9.49 -5.50
N TYR A 130 10.92 -9.59 -5.25
CA TYR A 130 11.45 -10.31 -4.09
C TYR A 130 11.05 -9.62 -2.79
N LEU A 131 11.20 -8.29 -2.71
CA LEU A 131 10.82 -7.52 -1.53
C LEU A 131 9.29 -7.53 -1.34
N ALA A 132 8.52 -7.33 -2.42
CA ALA A 132 7.06 -7.44 -2.37
C ALA A 132 6.61 -8.80 -1.80
N ARG A 133 7.18 -9.90 -2.33
CA ARG A 133 6.88 -11.26 -1.84
C ARG A 133 7.27 -11.42 -0.37
N ARG A 134 8.54 -11.15 -0.04
CA ARG A 134 9.09 -11.27 1.32
C ARG A 134 8.23 -10.51 2.33
N ASP A 135 7.88 -9.27 2.02
CA ASP A 135 7.17 -8.39 2.95
C ASP A 135 5.69 -8.78 3.07
N SER A 136 5.06 -9.22 1.98
CA SER A 136 3.69 -9.78 2.02
C SER A 136 3.62 -11.06 2.88
N GLU A 137 4.66 -11.89 2.85
CA GLU A 137 4.74 -13.11 3.63
C GLU A 137 5.06 -12.81 5.10
N TRP A 138 5.98 -11.88 5.36
CA TRP A 138 6.46 -11.54 6.69
C TRP A 138 5.51 -10.60 7.43
N MET A 139 5.30 -9.37 6.94
CA MET A 139 4.39 -8.39 7.57
C MET A 139 2.93 -8.81 7.44
N GLY A 140 2.58 -9.50 6.35
CA GLY A 140 1.23 -10.04 6.19
C GLY A 140 0.86 -11.09 7.24
N ARG A 141 1.81 -11.65 8.02
CA ARG A 141 1.47 -12.44 9.23
C ARG A 141 0.79 -11.58 10.28
N ILE A 142 1.25 -10.34 10.47
CA ILE A 142 0.67 -9.39 11.43
C ILE A 142 -0.76 -9.05 10.99
N HIS A 143 -0.93 -8.65 9.74
CA HIS A 143 -2.24 -8.25 9.19
C HIS A 143 -3.25 -9.39 9.23
N ARG A 144 -2.84 -10.60 8.80
CA ARG A 144 -3.70 -11.80 8.89
C ARG A 144 -4.02 -12.20 10.32
N PHE A 145 -3.06 -12.09 11.24
CA PHE A 145 -3.31 -12.32 12.66
C PHE A 145 -4.39 -11.36 13.19
N MET A 146 -4.34 -10.09 12.78
CA MET A 146 -5.35 -9.08 13.09
C MET A 146 -6.62 -9.20 12.24
N GLY A 147 -6.75 -10.19 11.36
CA GLY A 147 -7.98 -10.44 10.60
C GLY A 147 -8.14 -9.64 9.30
N LEU A 148 -7.10 -8.95 8.83
CA LEU A 148 -7.07 -8.37 7.49
C LEU A 148 -6.57 -9.38 6.46
N SER A 149 -7.11 -9.29 5.24
CA SER A 149 -6.67 -10.06 4.09
C SER A 149 -5.47 -9.38 3.41
N VAL A 150 -4.54 -10.18 2.88
CA VAL A 150 -3.30 -9.71 2.24
C VAL A 150 -3.16 -10.36 0.86
N GLY A 151 -3.03 -9.53 -0.16
CA GLY A 151 -2.78 -9.91 -1.55
C GLY A 151 -1.35 -9.59 -1.99
N LEU A 152 -0.91 -10.22 -3.08
CA LEU A 152 0.37 -10.00 -3.73
C LEU A 152 0.17 -9.94 -5.23
N VAL A 153 0.65 -8.87 -5.87
CA VAL A 153 0.64 -8.66 -7.33
C VAL A 153 2.08 -8.43 -7.80
N ILE A 154 2.65 -9.46 -8.42
CA ILE A 154 3.98 -9.43 -9.03
C ILE A 154 3.99 -10.31 -10.30
N PRO A 155 4.85 -10.02 -11.28
CA PRO A 155 4.99 -10.83 -12.48
C PRO A 155 5.20 -12.32 -12.20
N GLY A 156 4.51 -13.16 -12.98
CA GLY A 156 4.56 -14.62 -12.88
C GLY A 156 3.81 -15.19 -11.67
N HIS A 157 3.09 -14.38 -10.91
CA HIS A 157 2.30 -14.83 -9.76
C HIS A 157 0.83 -14.49 -9.96
N LYS A 158 -0.02 -15.52 -10.15
CA LYS A 158 -1.48 -15.34 -10.20
C LYS A 158 -1.91 -14.34 -11.29
N GLU A 159 -1.59 -14.69 -12.53
CA GLU A 159 -1.65 -13.79 -13.69
C GLU A 159 -3.03 -13.64 -14.33
N THR A 160 -3.97 -14.54 -14.04
CA THR A 160 -5.29 -14.43 -14.66
C THR A 160 -6.04 -13.21 -14.11
N PRO A 161 -6.90 -12.53 -14.91
CA PRO A 161 -7.67 -11.38 -14.43
C PRO A 161 -8.45 -11.67 -13.14
N ALA A 162 -8.99 -12.89 -13.00
CA ALA A 162 -9.71 -13.32 -11.81
C ALA A 162 -8.80 -13.42 -10.56
N GLU A 163 -7.60 -13.97 -10.70
CA GLU A 163 -6.66 -14.08 -9.59
C GLU A 163 -6.12 -12.71 -9.16
N LYS A 164 -5.83 -11.83 -10.13
CA LYS A 164 -5.44 -10.45 -9.83
C LYS A 164 -6.54 -9.69 -9.12
N ARG A 165 -7.78 -9.81 -9.59
CA ARG A 165 -8.94 -9.22 -8.91
C ARG A 165 -9.09 -9.70 -7.48
N ALA A 166 -8.81 -10.98 -7.21
CA ALA A 166 -8.80 -11.49 -5.84
C ALA A 166 -7.69 -10.85 -4.99
N ALA A 167 -6.48 -10.66 -5.55
CA ALA A 167 -5.36 -10.00 -4.87
C ALA A 167 -5.61 -8.51 -4.59
N TYR A 168 -6.17 -7.78 -5.57
CA TYR A 168 -6.62 -6.40 -5.37
C TYR A 168 -7.79 -6.30 -4.40
N GLY A 169 -8.65 -7.32 -4.35
CA GLY A 169 -9.78 -7.43 -3.43
C GLY A 169 -9.39 -7.52 -1.95
N CYS A 170 -8.12 -7.83 -1.63
CA CYS A 170 -7.63 -7.87 -0.26
C CYS A 170 -7.56 -6.47 0.37
N ASP A 171 -7.66 -6.41 1.70
CA ASP A 171 -7.57 -5.16 2.48
C ASP A 171 -6.22 -4.45 2.25
N ILE A 172 -5.16 -5.23 2.10
CA ILE A 172 -3.80 -4.79 1.78
C ILE A 172 -3.27 -5.59 0.60
N THR A 173 -2.67 -4.93 -0.39
CA THR A 173 -2.08 -5.56 -1.57
C THR A 173 -0.62 -5.12 -1.70
N TYR A 174 0.30 -6.07 -1.68
CA TYR A 174 1.72 -5.83 -1.95
C TYR A 174 2.02 -5.97 -3.43
N GLY A 175 2.95 -5.19 -3.95
CA GLY A 175 3.41 -5.33 -5.32
C GLY A 175 4.55 -4.37 -5.67
N THR A 176 4.86 -4.30 -6.96
CA THR A 176 5.82 -3.34 -7.50
C THR A 176 5.11 -2.20 -8.21
N ASN A 177 5.78 -1.05 -8.30
CA ASN A 177 5.29 0.11 -9.05
C ASN A 177 4.94 -0.25 -10.49
N ASN A 178 5.79 -1.06 -11.13
CA ASN A 178 5.58 -1.54 -12.49
C ASN A 178 4.31 -2.37 -12.59
N GLU A 179 4.10 -3.34 -11.70
CA GLU A 179 2.93 -4.21 -11.78
C GLU A 179 1.62 -3.46 -11.54
N PHE A 180 1.58 -2.60 -10.51
CA PHE A 180 0.42 -1.73 -10.27
C PHE A 180 0.14 -0.82 -11.47
N GLY A 181 1.17 -0.24 -12.08
CA GLY A 181 1.01 0.63 -13.25
C GLY A 181 0.57 -0.12 -14.51
N PHE A 182 1.13 -1.30 -14.78
CA PHE A 182 0.73 -2.11 -15.92
C PHE A 182 -0.67 -2.72 -15.77
N ASP A 183 -1.07 -3.12 -14.56
CA ASP A 183 -2.45 -3.52 -14.27
C ASP A 183 -3.42 -2.35 -14.53
N TYR A 184 -3.08 -1.13 -14.10
CA TYR A 184 -3.88 0.05 -14.42
C TYR A 184 -4.01 0.29 -15.93
N LEU A 185 -2.91 0.18 -16.68
CA LEU A 185 -2.93 0.33 -18.14
C LEU A 185 -3.77 -0.79 -18.80
N ARG A 186 -3.60 -2.05 -18.38
CA ARG A 186 -4.38 -3.19 -18.88
C ARG A 186 -5.87 -3.03 -18.57
N ASP A 187 -6.23 -2.54 -17.39
CA ASP A 187 -7.62 -2.25 -17.01
C ASP A 187 -8.28 -1.17 -17.87
N ASN A 188 -7.49 -0.28 -18.48
CA ASN A 188 -7.99 0.73 -19.42
C ASN A 188 -8.00 0.25 -20.88
N MET A 189 -7.43 -0.92 -21.16
CA MET A 189 -7.55 -1.61 -22.45
C MET A 189 -8.60 -2.74 -22.43
N ALA A 190 -9.11 -3.10 -21.24
CA ALA A 190 -10.11 -4.15 -21.06
C ALA A 190 -11.41 -3.87 -21.83
N VAL A 191 -11.91 -4.87 -22.56
CA VAL A 191 -13.14 -4.76 -23.35
C VAL A 191 -14.39 -4.78 -22.46
N ARG A 192 -14.34 -5.50 -21.33
CA ARG A 192 -15.45 -5.61 -20.37
C ARG A 192 -15.02 -5.12 -19.00
N LEU A 193 -15.98 -4.59 -18.23
CA LEU A 193 -15.74 -4.17 -16.85
C LEU A 193 -15.26 -5.32 -15.95
N GLU A 194 -15.79 -6.51 -16.17
CA GLU A 194 -15.41 -7.71 -15.41
C GLU A 194 -14.04 -8.27 -15.77
N ASP A 195 -13.34 -7.71 -16.75
CA ASP A 195 -11.96 -8.07 -17.08
C ASP A 195 -10.96 -7.18 -16.32
N LYS A 196 -11.44 -6.10 -15.68
CA LYS A 196 -10.59 -5.23 -14.84
C LYS A 196 -10.16 -5.94 -13.55
N ALA A 197 -8.92 -5.71 -13.14
CA ALA A 197 -8.33 -6.30 -11.94
C ALA A 197 -8.38 -5.35 -10.74
N GLN A 198 -8.05 -4.08 -10.92
CA GLN A 198 -7.97 -3.09 -9.85
C GLN A 198 -9.36 -2.65 -9.37
N ARG A 199 -9.40 -2.10 -8.15
CA ARG A 199 -10.64 -1.63 -7.51
C ARG A 199 -10.56 -0.18 -7.00
N GLY A 200 -9.81 0.65 -7.73
CA GLY A 200 -9.56 2.05 -7.39
C GLY A 200 -8.20 2.29 -6.72
N HIS A 201 -7.92 3.54 -6.36
CA HIS A 201 -6.63 3.99 -5.84
C HIS A 201 -6.83 4.72 -4.51
N ASN A 202 -7.16 3.96 -3.45
CA ASN A 202 -7.57 4.53 -2.17
C ASN A 202 -6.38 5.10 -1.36
N TYR A 203 -5.34 4.29 -1.15
CA TYR A 203 -4.16 4.68 -0.40
C TYR A 203 -2.97 3.82 -0.82
N ALA A 204 -1.79 4.43 -0.92
CA ALA A 204 -0.55 3.76 -1.29
C ALA A 204 0.61 4.20 -0.39
N ILE A 205 1.37 3.22 0.09
CA ILE A 205 2.65 3.44 0.78
C ILE A 205 3.74 2.97 -0.18
N VAL A 206 4.66 3.87 -0.51
CA VAL A 206 5.78 3.60 -1.41
C VAL A 206 7.05 3.46 -0.58
N ASP A 207 7.63 2.26 -0.53
CA ASP A 207 8.95 2.02 0.05
C ASP A 207 10.04 2.44 -0.94
N GLU A 208 11.16 2.95 -0.42
CA GLU A 208 12.23 3.59 -1.21
C GLU A 208 11.68 4.60 -2.25
N VAL A 209 10.92 5.56 -1.73
CA VAL A 209 10.16 6.57 -2.50
C VAL A 209 11.03 7.38 -3.47
N ASP A 210 12.30 7.61 -3.13
CA ASP A 210 13.26 8.31 -3.98
C ASP A 210 13.60 7.48 -5.22
N SER A 211 13.86 6.19 -5.05
CA SER A 211 14.11 5.26 -6.16
C SER A 211 12.91 5.21 -7.11
N ILE A 212 11.70 5.10 -6.57
CA ILE A 212 10.48 4.92 -7.40
C ILE A 212 9.98 6.24 -8.00
N LEU A 213 9.79 7.28 -7.18
CA LEU A 213 9.14 8.53 -7.63
C LEU A 213 10.12 9.56 -8.21
N ILE A 214 11.43 9.35 -8.10
CA ILE A 214 12.45 10.23 -8.70
C ILE A 214 13.20 9.49 -9.80
N ASP A 215 13.86 8.38 -9.47
CA ASP A 215 14.77 7.73 -10.43
C ASP A 215 14.03 6.95 -11.52
N GLU A 216 13.06 6.12 -11.15
CA GLU A 216 12.27 5.30 -12.09
C GLU A 216 11.23 6.12 -12.85
N ALA A 217 10.68 7.16 -12.23
CA ALA A 217 9.69 8.05 -12.83
C ALA A 217 10.17 8.82 -14.09
N ARG A 218 11.47 8.73 -14.42
CA ARG A 218 12.04 9.30 -15.65
C ARG A 218 11.59 8.58 -16.92
N THR A 219 11.17 7.32 -16.82
CA THR A 219 10.74 6.52 -17.97
C THR A 219 9.26 6.16 -17.83
N PRO A 220 8.41 6.43 -18.83
CA PRO A 220 7.00 6.06 -18.77
C PRO A 220 6.80 4.55 -18.88
N LEU A 221 5.73 4.05 -18.27
CA LEU A 221 5.25 2.68 -18.50
C LEU A 221 4.55 2.59 -19.86
N ILE A 222 5.01 1.66 -20.71
CA ILE A 222 4.51 1.50 -22.08
C ILE A 222 4.08 0.06 -22.30
N ILE A 223 2.80 -0.13 -22.66
CA ILE A 223 2.34 -1.40 -23.24
C ILE A 223 2.57 -1.31 -24.75
N SER A 224 3.39 -2.21 -25.27
CA SER A 224 3.56 -2.40 -26.72
C SER A 224 2.94 -3.72 -27.13
N GLY A 225 2.39 -3.76 -28.33
CA GLY A 225 1.85 -4.97 -28.95
C GLY A 225 2.41 -5.10 -30.36
N SER A 226 2.57 -6.34 -30.82
CA SER A 226 2.85 -6.61 -32.23
C SER A 226 1.71 -6.03 -33.07
N ALA A 227 2.04 -5.30 -34.13
CA ALA A 227 1.03 -4.86 -35.09
C ALA A 227 0.55 -6.08 -35.88
N ASP A 228 -0.55 -6.70 -35.44
CA ASP A 228 -1.20 -7.76 -36.21
C ASP A 228 -1.84 -7.17 -37.47
N GLY A 229 -1.23 -7.48 -38.61
CA GLY A 229 -1.89 -7.61 -39.92
C GLY A 229 -2.59 -6.38 -40.52
N SER A 230 -1.89 -5.65 -41.37
CA SER A 230 -2.47 -4.97 -42.56
C SER A 230 -1.42 -4.46 -43.54
N SER A 231 -0.17 -4.96 -43.51
CA SER A 231 0.90 -4.55 -44.42
C SER A 231 0.48 -4.60 -45.90
N HIS A 232 -0.27 -5.64 -46.28
CA HIS A 232 -0.82 -5.76 -47.64
C HIS A 232 -1.83 -4.66 -48.00
N TRP A 233 -2.64 -4.19 -47.05
CA TRP A 233 -3.57 -3.08 -47.30
C TRP A 233 -2.83 -1.77 -47.52
N TYR A 234 -1.73 -1.51 -46.81
CA TYR A 234 -0.91 -0.33 -47.12
C TYR A 234 -0.46 -0.33 -48.58
N THR A 235 -0.03 -1.48 -49.10
CA THR A 235 0.36 -1.62 -50.51
C THR A 235 -0.84 -1.46 -51.47
N GLU A 236 -1.97 -2.08 -51.17
CA GLU A 236 -3.17 -1.99 -52.03
C GLU A 236 -3.77 -0.59 -52.06
N PHE A 237 -3.90 0.08 -50.92
CA PHE A 237 -4.39 1.46 -50.87
C PHE A 237 -3.42 2.45 -51.51
N ALA A 238 -2.10 2.23 -51.39
CA ALA A 238 -1.11 3.03 -52.10
C ALA A 238 -1.22 2.87 -53.63
N ARG A 239 -1.61 1.68 -54.12
CA ARG A 239 -1.88 1.44 -55.55
C ARG A 239 -3.18 2.10 -56.02
N LEU A 240 -4.23 2.05 -55.20
CA LEU A 240 -5.55 2.56 -55.56
C LEU A 240 -5.63 4.09 -55.50
N ALA A 241 -4.93 4.75 -54.57
CA ALA A 241 -5.03 6.19 -54.36
C ALA A 241 -4.78 7.05 -55.63
N PRO A 242 -3.76 6.80 -56.47
CA PRO A 242 -3.54 7.54 -57.72
C PRO A 242 -4.59 7.27 -58.81
N MET A 243 -5.37 6.20 -58.70
CA MET A 243 -6.40 5.83 -59.68
C MET A 243 -7.76 6.48 -59.40
N MET A 244 -7.87 7.19 -58.27
CA MET A 244 -9.09 7.87 -57.83
C MET A 244 -9.05 9.39 -58.10
N GLU A 245 -8.02 9.88 -58.77
CA GLU A 245 -7.96 11.21 -59.41
C GLU A 245 -8.65 11.19 -60.78
#